data_AF-A0A7V9END0-F1
#
_entry.id   AF-A0A7V9END0-F1
#
_cell.length_a   1.000
_cell.length_b   1.000
_cell.length_c   1.000
_cell.angle_alpha   90.00
_cell.angle_beta   90.00
_cell.angle_gamma   90.00
#
_symmetry.space_group_name_H-M   'P 1'
#
loop_
_entity.id
_entity.type
_entity.pdbx_description
1 polymer ?
#
loop_
_entity_poly.entity_id
_entity_poly.type
_entity_poly.pdbx_seq_one_letter_code
_entity_poly.pdbx_strand_id
1 'polypeptide(L)'
;MTEQPSSESSSNRPPVASSGTTGGASYGGYSAPSTEEGSAGGFPPGSVGARVGAVANSLRFANRSGKSAGQLVKEVSEDFSTLLRKEIELAKTELGQAISVKAKGAAIVAIAAVFGFFALIFLLLGLRDGLDTFLWRWVADLLTAVILLIIGGIAVLVARRLLREPVKADMTKQTIREDVEWAKTLGRS
;
A
#
# COMPACT_ATOMS: atom_id res chain seq x y z
N MET A 1 -6.65 -7.53 -78.93
CA MET A 1 -5.44 -7.07 -78.21
C MET A 1 -5.89 -6.65 -76.82
N THR A 2 -6.00 -7.49 -75.78
CA THR A 2 -5.05 -8.54 -75.30
C THR A 2 -3.64 -7.96 -75.29
N GLU A 3 -2.97 -7.72 -74.16
CA GLU A 3 -2.64 -8.64 -73.05
C GLU A 3 -2.46 -7.88 -71.72
N GLN A 4 -3.06 -8.35 -70.61
CA GLN A 4 -2.41 -8.98 -69.44
C GLN A 4 -1.18 -8.27 -68.83
N PRO A 5 -1.23 -7.86 -67.55
CA PRO A 5 -0.05 -7.77 -66.70
C PRO A 5 0.33 -9.16 -66.16
N SER A 6 1.62 -9.45 -66.29
CA SER A 6 2.31 -10.70 -65.95
C SER A 6 2.25 -11.05 -64.45
N SER A 7 1.80 -12.29 -64.21
CA SER A 7 2.38 -13.33 -63.37
C SER A 7 3.40 -12.90 -62.30
N GLU A 8 3.03 -13.10 -61.04
CA GLU A 8 3.59 -14.15 -60.16
C GLU A 8 4.94 -13.81 -59.54
N SER A 9 4.99 -13.87 -58.21
CA SER A 9 5.56 -15.03 -57.51
C SER A 9 6.10 -14.61 -56.16
N SER A 10 5.86 -15.50 -55.19
CA SER A 10 6.72 -15.71 -54.03
C SER A 10 6.78 -14.59 -52.99
N SER A 11 6.11 -14.76 -51.87
CA SER A 11 6.60 -15.58 -50.75
C SER A 11 7.11 -14.66 -49.65
N ASN A 12 6.19 -14.23 -48.79
CA ASN A 12 6.54 -14.02 -47.39
C ASN A 12 5.27 -14.00 -46.54
N ARG A 13 4.69 -15.19 -46.35
CA ARG A 13 3.83 -15.42 -45.19
C ARG A 13 4.76 -15.65 -43.99
N PRO A 14 4.63 -14.87 -42.90
CA PRO A 14 5.36 -15.17 -41.68
C PRO A 14 4.92 -16.55 -41.13
N PRO A 15 5.84 -17.30 -40.52
CA PRO A 15 5.55 -18.62 -39.98
C PRO A 15 4.55 -18.55 -38.82
N VAL A 16 3.71 -19.59 -38.79
CA VAL A 16 2.74 -19.95 -37.76
C VAL A 16 3.35 -19.84 -36.36
N ALA A 17 2.67 -19.10 -35.48
CA ALA A 17 2.99 -19.09 -34.05
C ALA A 17 2.80 -20.51 -33.49
N SER A 18 3.91 -21.16 -33.16
CA SER A 18 3.94 -22.41 -32.41
C SER A 18 3.45 -22.14 -30.99
N SER A 19 2.42 -22.88 -30.58
CA SER A 19 2.03 -23.04 -29.19
C SER A 19 3.16 -23.76 -28.46
N GLY A 20 3.97 -23.01 -27.73
CA GLY A 20 5.08 -23.54 -26.95
C GLY A 20 5.46 -22.57 -25.84
N THR A 21 4.66 -22.53 -24.77
CA THR A 21 5.08 -22.00 -23.47
C THR A 21 4.20 -22.63 -22.40
N THR A 22 4.63 -23.80 -21.96
CA THR A 22 4.32 -24.31 -20.62
C THR A 22 5.66 -24.55 -19.95
N GLY A 23 6.42 -23.46 -19.79
CA GLY A 23 7.56 -23.40 -18.88
C GLY A 23 7.02 -23.28 -17.46
N GLY A 24 6.50 -24.38 -16.92
CA GLY A 24 6.21 -24.51 -15.50
C GLY A 24 7.53 -24.38 -14.76
N ALA A 25 7.70 -23.25 -14.07
CA ALA A 25 8.76 -23.11 -13.09
C ALA A 25 8.63 -24.26 -12.09
N SER A 26 9.65 -25.10 -12.07
CA SER A 26 9.86 -26.16 -11.11
C SER A 26 9.92 -25.53 -9.71
N TYR A 27 8.79 -25.58 -8.99
CA TYR A 27 8.80 -25.28 -7.56
C TYR A 27 9.48 -26.45 -6.88
N GLY A 28 10.66 -26.17 -6.29
CA GLY A 28 11.43 -27.13 -5.52
C GLY A 28 10.53 -27.87 -4.55
N GLY A 29 10.47 -29.18 -4.73
CA GLY A 29 9.81 -30.08 -3.79
C GLY A 29 10.47 -29.92 -2.42
N TYR A 30 9.68 -29.46 -1.46
CA TYR A 30 9.97 -29.76 -0.08
C TYR A 30 9.77 -31.26 0.10
N SER A 31 10.88 -31.98 0.18
CA SER A 31 10.93 -33.32 0.72
C SER A 31 10.21 -33.29 2.07
N ALA A 32 9.11 -34.04 2.20
CA ALA A 32 8.50 -34.27 3.49
C ALA A 32 9.57 -34.81 4.44
N PRO A 33 9.65 -34.34 5.70
CA PRO A 33 10.49 -35.00 6.67
C PRO A 33 9.95 -36.43 6.82
N SER A 34 10.82 -37.39 6.55
CA SER A 34 10.61 -38.79 6.85
C SER A 34 10.09 -38.89 8.28
N THR A 35 8.93 -39.55 8.44
CA THR A 35 8.51 -40.09 9.71
C THR A 35 9.60 -41.07 10.15
N GLU A 36 10.53 -40.60 10.98
CA GLU A 36 11.39 -41.44 11.80
C GLU A 36 10.48 -42.16 12.80
N GLU A 37 9.83 -43.21 12.34
CA GLU A 37 9.45 -44.34 13.19
C GLU A 37 10.76 -45.00 13.64
N GLY A 38 11.21 -44.62 14.84
CA GLY A 38 12.46 -45.18 15.34
C GLY A 38 12.93 -44.64 16.68
N SER A 39 12.07 -44.58 17.70
CA SER A 39 12.42 -45.03 19.06
C SER A 39 11.46 -44.49 20.12
N ALA A 40 10.84 -45.42 20.82
CA ALA A 40 10.63 -45.41 22.26
C ALA A 40 10.71 -44.05 22.97
N GLY A 41 9.54 -43.48 23.27
CA GLY A 41 9.46 -42.28 24.10
C GLY A 41 8.03 -41.93 24.46
N GLY A 42 7.24 -42.93 24.92
CA GLY A 42 5.96 -42.65 25.55
C GLY A 42 6.14 -41.55 26.59
N PHE A 43 5.28 -40.54 26.54
CA PHE A 43 5.25 -39.49 27.56
C PHE A 43 5.08 -40.18 28.92
N PRO A 44 6.07 -40.16 29.83
CA PRO A 44 5.91 -40.83 31.10
C PRO A 44 4.74 -40.16 31.84
N PRO A 45 3.72 -40.92 32.30
CA PRO A 45 2.67 -40.36 33.12
C PRO A 45 3.30 -39.85 34.42
N GLY A 46 3.40 -38.51 34.56
CA GLY A 46 4.02 -37.86 35.71
C GLY A 46 4.77 -36.55 35.44
N SER A 47 4.94 -36.12 34.19
CA SER A 47 5.85 -35.01 33.86
C SER A 47 5.30 -33.59 34.05
N VAL A 48 4.04 -33.41 34.46
CA VAL A 48 3.52 -32.08 34.86
C VAL A 48 4.26 -31.57 36.10
N GLY A 49 4.55 -32.46 37.06
CA GLY A 49 5.33 -32.15 38.25
C GLY A 49 6.80 -31.86 37.95
N ALA A 50 7.39 -32.52 36.95
CA ALA A 50 8.79 -32.34 36.58
C ALA A 50 9.06 -30.96 35.93
N ARG A 51 8.12 -30.43 35.13
CA ARG A 51 8.24 -29.10 34.51
C ARG A 51 8.00 -27.96 35.50
N VAL A 52 7.05 -28.13 36.43
CA VAL A 52 6.84 -27.19 37.54
C VAL A 52 8.02 -27.21 38.51
N GLY A 53 8.56 -28.39 38.78
CA GLY A 53 9.79 -28.58 39.54
C GLY A 53 11.00 -27.92 38.87
N ALA A 54 11.13 -28.01 37.55
CA ALA A 54 12.21 -27.36 36.80
C ALA A 54 12.17 -25.83 36.94
N VAL A 55 11.01 -25.19 36.75
CA VAL A 55 10.83 -23.73 36.91
C VAL A 55 11.07 -23.30 38.36
N ALA A 56 10.54 -24.03 39.33
CA ALA A 56 10.80 -23.77 40.75
C ALA A 56 12.28 -23.93 41.12
N ASN A 57 12.98 -24.87 40.48
CA ASN A 57 14.41 -25.08 40.64
C ASN A 57 15.20 -23.95 39.96
N SER A 58 14.79 -23.45 38.79
CA SER A 58 15.38 -22.27 38.11
C SER A 58 15.32 -21.02 38.99
N LEU A 59 14.18 -20.80 39.64
CA LEU A 59 13.98 -19.70 40.59
C LEU A 59 14.83 -19.87 41.86
N ARG A 60 15.00 -21.10 42.36
CA ARG A 60 15.90 -21.40 43.48
C ARG A 60 17.39 -21.33 43.13
N PHE A 61 17.77 -21.67 41.90
CA PHE A 61 19.13 -21.49 41.39
C PHE A 61 19.45 -20.00 41.19
N ALA A 62 18.53 -19.21 40.65
CA ALA A 62 18.68 -17.75 40.60
C ALA A 62 18.86 -17.15 42.01
N ASN A 63 18.10 -17.64 42.99
CA ASN A 63 18.20 -17.24 44.40
C ASN A 63 19.50 -17.71 45.09
N ARG A 64 20.10 -18.86 44.70
CA ARG A 64 21.41 -19.32 45.21
C ARG A 64 22.62 -18.74 44.46
N SER A 65 22.44 -18.31 43.21
CA SER A 65 23.49 -17.74 42.37
C SER A 65 23.61 -16.22 42.48
N GLY A 66 22.88 -15.57 43.38
CA GLY A 66 22.98 -14.12 43.58
C GLY A 66 22.54 -13.30 42.37
N LYS A 67 21.77 -13.88 41.43
CA LYS A 67 21.13 -13.12 40.37
C LYS A 67 19.91 -12.44 40.96
N SER A 68 20.15 -11.23 41.46
CA SER A 68 19.14 -10.41 42.13
C SER A 68 17.98 -10.12 41.19
N ALA A 69 16.81 -9.82 41.74
CA ALA A 69 15.63 -9.39 40.98
C ALA A 69 15.94 -8.24 39.99
N GLY A 70 16.97 -7.42 40.28
CA GLY A 70 17.46 -6.38 39.37
C GLY A 70 18.06 -6.90 38.07
N GLN A 71 18.58 -8.13 38.04
CA GLN A 71 19.16 -8.73 36.84
C GLN A 71 18.11 -9.35 35.92
N LEU A 72 17.01 -9.88 36.47
CA LEU A 72 15.83 -10.31 35.70
C LEU A 72 15.07 -9.11 35.12
N VAL A 73 14.90 -8.03 35.88
CA VAL A 73 14.30 -6.79 35.38
C VAL A 73 15.15 -6.19 34.25
N LYS A 74 16.48 -6.27 34.37
CA LYS A 74 17.40 -5.83 33.32
C LYS A 74 17.23 -6.64 32.03
N GLU A 75 17.17 -7.97 32.11
CA GLU A 75 16.97 -8.85 30.94
C GLU A 75 15.60 -8.60 30.27
N VAL A 76 14.52 -8.49 31.05
CA VAL A 76 13.17 -8.18 30.51
C VAL A 76 13.11 -6.78 29.88
N SER A 77 13.79 -5.79 30.45
CA SER A 77 13.85 -4.43 29.89
C SER A 77 14.66 -4.38 28.60
N GLU A 78 15.67 -5.23 28.46
CA GLU A 78 16.51 -5.35 27.26
C GLU A 78 15.77 -6.09 26.13
N ASP A 79 15.00 -7.13 26.46
CA ASP A 79 14.12 -7.85 25.53
C ASP A 79 12.94 -6.99 25.05
N PHE A 80 12.29 -6.24 25.95
CA PHE A 80 11.22 -5.29 25.60
C PHE A 80 11.73 -4.17 24.68
N SER A 81 12.93 -3.64 24.96
CA SER A 81 13.58 -2.64 24.10
C SER A 81 13.87 -3.19 22.70
N THR A 82 14.21 -4.48 22.61
CA THR A 82 14.48 -5.17 21.34
C THR A 82 13.21 -5.40 20.52
N LEU A 83 12.08 -5.73 21.16
CA LEU A 83 10.78 -5.89 20.49
C LEU A 83 10.19 -4.56 20.03
N LEU A 84 10.20 -3.53 20.89
CA LEU A 84 9.77 -2.18 20.52
C LEU A 84 10.55 -1.66 19.33
N ARG A 85 11.87 -1.87 19.30
CA ARG A 85 12.69 -1.42 18.19
C ARG A 85 12.35 -2.14 16.89
N LYS A 86 11.99 -3.43 16.95
CA LYS A 86 11.50 -4.19 15.80
C LYS A 86 10.14 -3.72 15.31
N GLU A 87 9.18 -3.43 16.20
CA GLU A 87 7.88 -2.86 15.83
C GLU A 87 8.02 -1.45 15.24
N ILE A 88 8.89 -0.61 15.79
CA ILE A 88 9.18 0.72 15.25
C ILE A 88 9.87 0.61 13.89
N GLU A 89 10.83 -0.30 13.72
CA GLU A 89 11.46 -0.55 12.42
C GLU A 89 10.44 -1.04 11.40
N LEU A 90 9.57 -1.99 11.76
CA LEU A 90 8.54 -2.51 10.86
C LEU A 90 7.54 -1.40 10.50
N ALA A 91 7.03 -0.66 11.48
CA ALA A 91 6.12 0.46 11.29
C ALA A 91 6.75 1.58 10.45
N LYS A 92 8.03 1.90 10.68
CA LYS A 92 8.77 2.88 9.87
C LYS A 92 8.92 2.40 8.42
N THR A 93 9.14 1.11 8.22
CA THR A 93 9.28 0.52 6.87
C THR A 93 7.96 0.52 6.13
N GLU A 94 6.89 0.07 6.77
CA GLU A 94 5.54 0.05 6.21
C GLU A 94 5.01 1.46 5.95
N LEU A 95 5.23 2.39 6.90
CA LEU A 95 4.91 3.80 6.74
C LEU A 95 5.73 4.43 5.59
N GLY A 96 7.02 4.10 5.48
CA GLY A 96 7.89 4.54 4.39
C GLY A 96 7.40 4.05 3.02
N GLN A 97 6.98 2.79 2.92
CA GLN A 97 6.38 2.24 1.69
C GLN A 97 5.04 2.91 1.37
N ALA A 98 4.16 3.08 2.35
CA ALA A 98 2.88 3.76 2.18
C ALA A 98 3.06 5.21 1.73
N ILE A 99 4.00 5.94 2.31
CA ILE A 99 4.35 7.31 1.92
C ILE A 99 4.95 7.32 0.52
N SER A 100 5.88 6.42 0.20
CA SER A 100 6.53 6.38 -1.12
C SER A 100 5.52 6.12 -2.25
N VAL A 101 4.60 5.17 -2.05
CA VAL A 101 3.54 4.87 -3.04
C VAL A 101 2.60 6.06 -3.20
N LYS A 102 2.15 6.67 -2.09
CA LYS A 102 1.30 7.87 -2.13
C LYS A 102 2.01 9.06 -2.79
N ALA A 103 3.30 9.26 -2.52
CA ALA A 103 4.11 10.32 -3.09
C ALA A 103 4.29 10.15 -4.60
N LYS A 104 4.57 8.93 -5.08
CA LYS A 104 4.61 8.61 -6.51
C LYS A 104 3.28 8.88 -7.20
N GLY A 105 2.17 8.46 -6.57
CA GLY A 105 0.82 8.75 -7.07
C GLY A 105 0.55 10.25 -7.15
N ALA A 106 0.89 11.01 -6.11
CA ALA A 106 0.74 12.46 -6.09
C ALA A 106 1.59 13.16 -7.16
N ALA A 107 2.81 12.68 -7.43
CA ALA A 107 3.67 13.23 -8.48
C ALA A 107 3.05 13.06 -9.88
N ILE A 108 2.50 11.87 -10.19
CA ILE A 108 1.82 11.63 -11.48
C ILE A 108 0.58 12.51 -11.60
N VAL A 109 -0.22 12.64 -10.53
CA VAL A 109 -1.39 13.52 -10.53
C VAL A 109 -1.00 14.98 -10.74
N ALA A 110 0.09 15.45 -10.12
CA ALA A 110 0.58 16.81 -10.34
C ALA A 110 1.00 17.04 -11.80
N ILE A 111 1.74 16.11 -12.39
CA ILE A 111 2.12 16.17 -13.80
C ILE A 111 0.87 16.17 -14.69
N ALA A 112 -0.07 15.25 -14.46
CA ALA A 112 -1.32 15.18 -15.20
C ALA A 112 -2.16 16.45 -15.06
N ALA A 113 -2.17 17.08 -13.89
CA ALA A 113 -2.84 18.36 -13.67
C ALA A 113 -2.21 19.49 -14.49
N VAL A 114 -0.87 19.56 -14.56
CA VAL A 114 -0.16 20.55 -15.37
C VAL A 114 -0.43 20.35 -16.86
N PHE A 115 -0.31 19.12 -17.37
CA PHE A 115 -0.61 18.82 -18.77
C PHE A 115 -2.09 19.03 -19.09
N GLY A 116 -3.00 18.64 -18.20
CA GLY A 116 -4.43 18.88 -18.34
C GLY A 116 -4.77 20.37 -18.37
N PHE A 117 -4.07 21.19 -17.58
CA PHE A 117 -4.21 22.64 -17.60
C PHE A 117 -3.76 23.25 -18.94
N PHE A 118 -2.61 22.83 -19.48
CA PHE A 118 -2.17 23.27 -20.81
C PHE A 118 -3.13 22.79 -21.91
N ALA A 119 -3.57 21.54 -21.88
CA ALA A 119 -4.54 21.01 -22.83
C ALA A 119 -5.85 21.82 -22.80
N LEU A 120 -6.32 22.22 -21.62
CA LEU A 120 -7.49 23.09 -21.47
C LEU A 120 -7.25 24.47 -22.12
N ILE A 121 -6.09 25.10 -21.92
CA ILE A 121 -5.75 26.37 -22.58
C ILE A 121 -5.80 26.24 -24.10
N PHE A 122 -5.15 25.21 -24.66
CA PHE A 122 -5.14 24.99 -26.11
C PHE A 122 -6.54 24.67 -26.65
N LEU A 123 -7.35 23.93 -25.89
CA LEU A 123 -8.75 23.66 -26.25
C LEU A 123 -9.56 24.96 -26.30
N LEU A 124 -9.36 25.86 -25.34
CA LEU A 124 -10.04 27.17 -25.31
C LEU A 124 -9.60 28.07 -26.45
N LEU A 125 -8.31 28.10 -26.79
CA LEU A 125 -7.79 28.85 -27.94
C LEU A 125 -8.35 28.29 -29.25
N GLY A 126 -8.34 26.96 -29.42
CA GLY A 126 -8.92 26.31 -30.59
C GLY A 126 -10.43 26.52 -30.70
N LEU A 127 -11.14 26.53 -29.57
CA LEU A 127 -12.57 26.84 -29.54
C LEU A 127 -12.82 28.30 -29.95
N ARG A 128 -12.08 29.24 -29.37
CA ARG A 128 -12.10 30.66 -29.75
C ARG A 128 -11.86 30.84 -31.24
N ASP A 129 -10.75 30.31 -31.75
CA ASP A 129 -10.33 30.50 -33.14
C ASP A 129 -11.29 29.79 -34.11
N GLY A 130 -11.81 28.63 -33.72
CA GLY A 130 -12.86 27.93 -34.46
C GLY A 130 -14.16 28.75 -34.54
N LEU A 131 -14.60 29.35 -33.43
CA LEU A 131 -15.79 30.21 -33.40
C LEU A 131 -15.58 31.51 -34.19
N ASP A 132 -14.36 32.06 -34.21
CA ASP A 132 -14.01 33.27 -34.97
C ASP A 132 -14.22 33.09 -36.49
N THR A 133 -14.22 31.84 -36.99
CA THR A 133 -14.54 31.58 -38.40
C THR A 133 -16.02 31.76 -38.75
N PHE A 134 -16.92 31.69 -37.76
CA PHE A 134 -18.37 31.78 -37.96
C PHE A 134 -18.99 33.05 -37.35
N LEU A 135 -18.31 33.68 -36.38
CA LEU A 135 -18.82 34.78 -35.56
C LEU A 135 -17.79 35.91 -35.48
N TRP A 136 -18.22 37.09 -35.02
CA TRP A 136 -17.29 38.18 -34.72
C TRP A 136 -16.39 37.79 -33.54
N ARG A 137 -15.09 38.06 -33.64
CA ARG A 137 -14.06 37.78 -32.63
C ARG A 137 -14.46 38.06 -31.18
N TRP A 138 -15.15 39.18 -30.93
CA TRP A 138 -15.58 39.53 -29.58
C TRP A 138 -16.71 38.63 -29.04
N VAL A 139 -17.58 38.12 -29.91
CA VAL A 139 -18.64 37.16 -29.56
C VAL A 139 -18.04 35.80 -29.25
N ALA A 140 -17.08 35.35 -30.07
CA ALA A 140 -16.34 34.11 -29.85
C ALA A 140 -15.64 34.11 -28.49
N ASP A 141 -15.03 35.23 -28.12
CA ASP A 141 -14.37 35.43 -26.82
C ASP A 141 -15.35 35.37 -25.65
N LEU A 142 -16.49 36.06 -25.74
CA LEU A 142 -17.52 36.03 -24.70
C LEU A 142 -18.11 34.63 -24.53
N LEU A 143 -18.39 33.93 -25.63
CA LEU A 143 -18.97 32.59 -25.55
C LEU A 143 -18.00 31.58 -24.92
N THR A 144 -16.72 31.66 -25.32
CA THR A 144 -15.65 30.86 -24.72
C THR A 144 -15.50 31.15 -23.22
N ALA A 145 -15.58 32.42 -22.82
CA ALA A 145 -15.54 32.82 -21.42
C ALA A 145 -16.74 32.29 -20.60
N VAL A 146 -17.95 32.31 -21.17
CA VAL A 146 -19.16 31.75 -20.53
C VAL A 146 -19.01 30.23 -20.32
N ILE A 147 -18.51 29.50 -21.33
CA ILE A 147 -18.25 28.06 -21.21
C ILE A 147 -17.24 27.78 -20.10
N LEU A 148 -16.16 28.55 -20.02
CA LEU A 148 -15.17 28.41 -18.95
C LEU A 148 -15.77 28.69 -17.57
N LEU A 149 -16.64 29.69 -17.44
CA LEU A 149 -17.34 30.01 -16.20
C LEU A 149 -18.23 28.87 -15.73
N ILE A 150 -18.93 28.20 -16.67
CA ILE A 150 -19.75 27.02 -16.37
C ILE A 150 -18.88 25.86 -15.88
N ILE A 151 -17.81 25.54 -16.61
CA ILE A 151 -16.89 24.44 -16.25
C ILE A 151 -16.24 24.72 -14.88
N GLY A 152 -15.73 25.93 -14.68
CA GLY A 152 -15.14 26.37 -13.41
C GLY A 152 -16.14 26.36 -12.27
N GLY A 153 -17.38 26.80 -12.53
CA GLY A 153 -18.48 26.74 -11.57
C GLY A 153 -18.78 25.31 -11.13
N ILE A 154 -18.91 24.37 -12.08
CA ILE A 154 -19.10 22.94 -11.78
C ILE A 154 -17.91 22.39 -10.99
N ALA A 155 -16.67 22.70 -11.39
CA ALA A 155 -15.48 22.24 -10.68
C ALA A 155 -15.45 22.72 -9.23
N VAL A 156 -15.79 23.99 -8.96
CA VAL A 156 -15.91 24.54 -7.60
C VAL A 156 -17.02 23.85 -6.82
N LEU A 157 -18.16 23.56 -7.44
CA LEU A 157 -19.26 22.83 -6.79
C LEU A 157 -18.87 21.40 -6.43
N VAL A 158 -18.18 20.68 -7.32
CA VAL A 158 -17.67 19.33 -7.06
C VAL A 158 -16.62 19.37 -5.95
N ALA A 159 -15.65 20.28 -6.03
CA ALA A 159 -14.64 20.46 -4.98
C ALA A 159 -15.30 20.76 -3.63
N ARG A 160 -16.30 21.64 -3.60
CA ARG A 160 -17.07 21.93 -2.39
C ARG A 160 -17.80 20.71 -1.84
N ARG A 161 -18.37 19.85 -2.69
CA ARG A 161 -19.00 18.59 -2.23
C ARG A 161 -17.97 17.65 -1.62
N LEU A 162 -16.84 17.47 -2.31
CA LEU A 162 -15.77 16.58 -1.87
C LEU A 162 -15.10 17.04 -0.57
N LEU A 163 -15.02 18.36 -0.35
CA LEU A 163 -14.50 18.97 0.87
C LEU A 163 -15.53 19.05 2.00
N ARG A 164 -16.83 18.94 1.68
CA ARG A 164 -17.94 18.98 2.67
C ARG A 164 -18.28 17.61 3.21
N GLU A 165 -17.97 16.53 2.50
CA GLU A 165 -17.99 15.21 3.10
C GLU A 165 -16.97 15.23 4.24
N PRO A 166 -17.38 15.00 5.50
CA PRO A 166 -16.42 14.78 6.55
C PRO A 166 -15.63 13.56 6.13
N VAL A 167 -14.36 13.75 5.75
CA VAL A 167 -13.38 12.67 5.78
C VAL A 167 -13.64 11.97 7.09
N LYS A 168 -14.04 10.69 7.07
CA LYS A 168 -14.46 9.88 8.24
C LYS A 168 -13.33 9.87 9.28
N ALA A 169 -13.20 10.98 9.98
CA ALA A 169 -12.31 11.25 11.10
C ALA A 169 -13.04 10.90 12.41
N ASP A 170 -14.21 10.26 12.30
CA ASP A 170 -15.00 9.79 13.42
C ASP A 170 -14.26 8.67 14.18
N MET A 171 -13.49 7.84 13.47
CA MET A 171 -12.63 6.82 14.12
C MET A 171 -11.43 7.45 14.86
N THR A 172 -10.96 8.63 14.45
CA THR A 172 -9.80 9.27 15.11
C THR A 172 -10.23 10.11 16.31
N LYS A 173 -11.41 10.73 16.27
CA LYS A 173 -11.88 11.57 17.38
C LYS A 173 -12.48 10.76 18.53
N GLN A 174 -13.10 9.61 18.26
CA GLN A 174 -13.62 8.73 19.33
C GLN A 174 -12.48 8.05 20.09
N THR A 175 -11.52 7.44 19.39
CA THR A 175 -10.35 6.81 20.04
C THR A 175 -9.53 7.83 20.85
N ILE A 176 -9.27 9.03 20.32
CA ILE A 176 -8.54 10.06 21.07
C ILE A 176 -9.34 10.56 22.29
N ARG A 177 -10.68 10.56 22.25
CA ARG A 177 -11.50 10.96 23.42
C ARG A 177 -11.51 9.90 24.50
N GLU A 178 -11.62 8.63 24.13
CA GLU A 178 -11.57 7.49 25.05
C GLU A 178 -10.20 7.41 25.73
N ASP A 179 -9.10 7.62 25.00
CA ASP A 179 -7.74 7.64 25.54
C ASP A 179 -7.52 8.77 26.56
N VAL A 180 -8.09 9.96 26.30
CA VAL A 180 -7.99 11.11 27.21
C VAL A 180 -8.85 10.91 28.46
N GLU A 181 -10.01 10.27 28.34
CA GLU A 181 -10.86 9.95 29.49
C GLU A 181 -10.21 8.89 30.39
N TRP A 182 -9.62 7.84 29.80
CA TRP A 182 -8.91 6.80 30.54
C TRP A 182 -7.66 7.36 31.26
N ALA A 183 -6.92 8.26 30.61
CA ALA A 183 -5.79 8.96 31.22
C ALA A 183 -6.21 9.88 32.39
N LYS A 184 -7.36 10.57 32.28
CA LYS A 184 -7.90 11.40 33.36
C LYS A 184 -8.34 10.58 34.58
N THR A 185 -8.85 9.36 34.37
CA THR A 185 -9.25 8.49 35.49
C THR A 185 -8.05 7.96 36.28
N LEU A 186 -6.92 7.68 35.63
CA LEU A 186 -5.69 7.22 36.28
C LEU A 186 -4.98 8.31 37.09
N GLY A 187 -5.06 9.57 36.67
CA GLY A 187 -4.47 10.70 37.41
C GLY A 187 -5.28 11.16 38.62
N ARG A 188 -6.45 10.55 38.88
CA ARG A 188 -7.37 10.94 39.97
C ARG A 188 -7.41 9.96 41.14
N SER A 189 -6.81 8.77 41.00
CA SER A 189 -6.63 7.78 42.07
C SER A 189 -5.23 7.86 42.67
#